data_AF-A0A7W5BB76-F1
#
_entry.id   AF-A0A7W5BB76-F1
#
_cell.length_a   1.000
_cell.length_b   1.000
_cell.length_c   1.000
_cell.angle_alpha   90.00
_cell.angle_beta   90.00
_cell.angle_gamma   90.00
#
_symmetry.space_group_name_H-M   'P 1'
#
loop_
_entity.id
_entity.type
_entity.pdbx_description
1 polymer ?
#
loop_
_entity_poly.entity_id
_entity_poly.type
_entity_poly.pdbx_seq_one_letter_code
_entity_poly.pdbx_strand_id
1 'polypeptide(L)' 'MIRIQDEDAGAAQLVMARVDRAIAALTAQPGIGTLTARPGVRRFAIPATGHAIEYRLVSGEIRILRWSRQRQR' A
#
# COMPACT_ATOMS: atom_id res chain seq x y z
N MET A 1 14.61 -10.35 13.76
CA MET A 1 13.53 -9.73 12.94
C MET A 1 13.34 -8.33 13.47
N ILE A 2 13.89 -7.33 12.80
CA ILE A 2 13.90 -5.94 13.28
C ILE A 2 12.55 -5.30 12.92
N ARG A 3 11.87 -4.75 13.92
CA ARG A 3 10.57 -4.10 13.80
C ARG A 3 10.82 -2.61 13.60
N ILE A 4 10.09 -1.97 12.66
CA ILE A 4 10.27 -0.55 12.34
C ILE A 4 10.03 0.35 13.57
N GLN A 5 9.22 -0.08 14.55
CA GLN A 5 9.07 0.64 15.82
C GLN A 5 10.32 0.68 16.71
N ASP A 6 11.31 -0.20 16.50
CA ASP A 6 12.49 -0.29 17.37
C ASP A 6 13.66 0.61 16.91
N GLU A 7 13.59 1.21 15.70
CA GLU A 7 14.64 2.09 15.17
C GLU A 7 14.28 3.59 15.22
N ASP A 8 13.04 3.97 14.92
CA ASP A 8 12.60 5.38 14.94
C ASP A 8 11.06 5.48 14.96
N ALA A 9 10.50 5.79 16.13
CA ALA A 9 9.05 5.93 16.32
C ALA A 9 8.45 7.04 15.43
N GLY A 10 9.20 8.10 15.13
CA GLY A 10 8.76 9.20 14.26
C GLY A 10 8.63 8.74 12.81
N ALA A 11 9.58 7.95 12.33
CA ALA A 11 9.53 7.35 11.00
C ALA A 11 8.34 6.37 10.86
N ALA A 12 8.07 5.56 11.89
CA ALA A 12 6.92 4.66 11.93
C ALA A 12 5.59 5.42 11.80
N GLN A 13 5.45 6.52 12.55
CA GLN A 13 4.23 7.33 12.55
C GLN A 13 3.99 8.02 11.19
N LEU A 14 5.06 8.49 10.54
CA LEU A 14 4.98 9.05 9.19
C LEU A 14 4.59 8.02 8.14
N VAL A 15 5.06 6.78 8.25
CA VAL A 15 4.64 5.68 7.37
C VAL A 15 3.15 5.40 7.56
N MET A 16 2.66 5.32 8.80
CA MET A 16 1.25 5.10 9.09
C MET A 16 0.36 6.21 8.52
N ALA A 17 0.72 7.47 8.72
CA ALA A 17 -0.03 8.60 8.16
C ALA A 17 -0.09 8.58 6.62
N ARG A 18 0.96 8.07 5.96
CA ARG A 18 0.98 7.90 4.50
C ARG A 18 0.13 6.71 4.04
N VAL A 19 0.12 5.63 4.82
CA VAL A 19 -0.77 4.48 4.57
C VAL A 19 -2.23 4.91 4.67
N ASP A 20 -2.61 5.69 5.69
CA ASP A 20 -3.99 6.18 5.85
C ASP A 20 -4.43 7.03 4.66
N ARG A 21 -3.55 7.92 4.19
CA ARG A 21 -3.81 8.72 2.97
C ARG A 21 -3.93 7.85 1.73
N ALA A 22 -3.11 6.81 1.60
CA ALA A 22 -3.20 5.87 0.50
C ALA A 22 -4.52 5.09 0.51
N ILE A 23 -4.98 4.65 1.68
CA ILE A 23 -6.27 3.98 1.84
C ILE A 23 -7.42 4.94 1.47
N ALA A 24 -7.39 6.18 1.95
CA ALA A 24 -8.38 7.19 1.60
C ALA A 24 -8.45 7.43 0.07
N ALA A 25 -7.30 7.51 -0.60
CA ALA A 25 -7.24 7.64 -2.06
C ALA A 25 -7.82 6.42 -2.77
N LEU A 26 -7.51 5.21 -2.30
CA LEU A 26 -8.06 3.97 -2.84
C LEU A 26 -9.57 3.90 -2.66
N THR A 27 -10.11 4.29 -1.50
CA THR A 27 -11.55 4.33 -1.24
C THR A 27 -12.25 5.33 -2.17
N ALA A 28 -11.66 6.51 -2.37
CA ALA A 28 -12.24 7.54 -3.24
C ALA A 28 -12.20 7.15 -4.72
N GLN A 29 -11.11 6.51 -5.16
CA GLN A 29 -10.91 6.13 -6.56
C GLN A 29 -10.25 4.75 -6.64
N PRO A 30 -11.04 3.66 -6.56
CA PRO A 30 -10.49 2.31 -6.49
C PRO A 30 -9.69 1.87 -7.73
N GLY A 31 -9.89 2.57 -8.86
CA GLY A 31 -9.23 2.29 -10.14
C GLY A 31 -7.81 2.85 -10.30
N ILE A 32 -7.31 3.69 -9.37
CA ILE A 32 -6.03 4.41 -9.54
C ILE A 32 -4.78 3.52 -9.47
N GLY A 33 -4.89 2.32 -8.91
CA GLY A 33 -3.79 1.36 -8.87
C GLY A 33 -3.49 0.77 -10.25
N THR A 34 -2.20 0.59 -10.54
CA THR A 34 -1.70 -0.02 -11.79
C THR A 34 -2.01 -1.50 -11.81
N LEU A 35 -2.49 -2.01 -12.95
CA LEU A 35 -2.66 -3.45 -13.13
C LEU A 35 -1.31 -4.18 -13.04
N THR A 36 -1.33 -5.34 -12.40
CA THR A 36 -0.16 -6.22 -12.33
C THR A 36 -0.29 -7.39 -13.31
N ALA A 37 0.76 -8.21 -13.43
CA ALA A 37 0.71 -9.45 -14.21
C ALA A 37 -0.32 -10.47 -13.66
N ARG A 38 -0.77 -10.32 -12.39
CA ARG A 38 -1.81 -11.18 -11.81
C ARG A 38 -3.20 -10.66 -12.18
N PRO A 39 -4.07 -11.47 -12.80
CA PRO A 39 -5.41 -11.04 -13.20
C PRO A 39 -6.21 -10.44 -12.03
N GLY A 40 -6.82 -9.28 -12.29
CA GLY A 40 -7.64 -8.55 -11.32
C GLY A 40 -6.87 -7.91 -10.15
N VAL A 41 -5.55 -8.07 -10.08
CA VAL A 41 -4.70 -7.45 -9.04
C VAL A 41 -4.20 -6.10 -9.53
N ARG A 42 -4.40 -5.10 -8.69
CA ARG A 42 -3.84 -3.76 -8.81
C ARG A 42 -2.76 -3.55 -7.76
N ARG A 43 -1.79 -2.72 -8.10
CA ARG A 43 -0.74 -2.26 -7.21
C ARG A 43 -0.84 -0.74 -7.07
N PHE A 44 -0.80 -0.26 -5.84
CA PHE A 44 -0.71 1.15 -5.52
C PHE A 44 0.55 1.39 -4.69
N ALA A 45 1.46 2.23 -5.19
CA ALA A 45 2.65 2.63 -4.45
C ALA A 45 2.27 3.66 -3.39
N ILE A 46 2.74 3.48 -2.16
CA ILE A 46 2.59 4.46 -1.08
C ILE A 46 3.78 5.44 -1.21
N PRO A 47 3.55 6.70 -1.63
CA PRO A 47 4.64 7.63 -1.93
C PRO A 47 5.57 7.84 -0.73
N ALA A 48 6.86 8.03 -0.99
CA ALA A 48 7.89 8.32 0.02
C ALA A 48 8.02 7.29 1.16
N THR A 49 7.56 6.05 0.95
CA THR A 49 7.75 4.95 1.92
C THR A 49 8.51 3.77 1.34
N GLY A 50 8.63 3.68 0.01
CA GLY A 50 9.11 2.47 -0.67
C GLY A 50 8.18 1.27 -0.48
N HIS A 51 6.96 1.45 0.02
CA HIS A 51 5.96 0.39 0.17
C HIS A 51 4.93 0.44 -0.95
N ALA A 52 4.31 -0.70 -1.21
CA ALA A 52 3.17 -0.81 -2.10
C ALA A 52 2.10 -1.73 -1.51
N ILE A 53 0.84 -1.42 -1.85
CA ILE A 53 -0.33 -2.22 -1.55
C ILE A 53 -0.73 -2.95 -2.84
N GLU A 54 -0.82 -4.27 -2.79
CA GLU A 54 -1.51 -5.08 -3.79
C GLU A 54 -2.93 -5.34 -3.33
N TYR A 55 -3.91 -5.07 -4.19
CA TYR A 55 -5.33 -5.20 -3.88
C TYR A 55 -6.13 -5.66 -5.09
N ARG A 56 -7.39 -6.06 -4.85
CA ARG A 56 -8.38 -6.34 -5.90
C ARG A 56 -9.66 -5.58 -5.65
N LEU A 57 -10.42 -5.36 -6.72
CA LEU A 57 -11.79 -4.90 -6.65
C LEU A 57 -12.71 -6.12 -6.78
N VAL A 58 -13.53 -6.38 -5.78
CA VAL A 58 -14.46 -7.52 -5.75
C VAL A 58 -15.81 -7.02 -5.27
N SER A 59 -16.85 -7.13 -6.09
CA SER A 59 -18.22 -6.73 -5.73
C SER A 59 -18.35 -5.31 -5.15
N GLY A 60 -17.55 -4.36 -5.66
CA GLY A 60 -17.52 -2.97 -5.15
C GLY A 60 -16.62 -2.75 -3.94
N GLU A 61 -15.98 -3.79 -3.41
CA GLU A 61 -15.05 -3.71 -2.28
C GLU A 61 -13.59 -3.71 -2.73
N ILE A 62 -12.75 -3.04 -1.94
CA ILE A 62 -11.29 -3.13 -2.05
C ILE A 62 -10.80 -4.21 -1.09
N ARG A 63 -10.23 -5.28 -1.63
CA ARG A 63 -9.57 -6.33 -0.84
C ARG A 63 -8.06 -6.18 -0.91
N ILE A 64 -7.46 -5.79 0.21
CA ILE A 64 -6.01 -5.73 0.35
C ILE A 64 -5.47 -7.16 0.41
N LEU A 65 -4.57 -7.50 -0.52
CA LEU A 65 -3.95 -8.82 -0.60
C LEU A 65 -2.58 -8.83 0.10
N ARG A 66 -1.81 -7.76 -0.07
CA ARG A 66 -0.44 -7.68 0.44
C ARG A 66 -0.04 -6.23 0.61
N TRP A 67 0.60 -5.94 1.74
CA TRP A 67 1.41 -4.75 1.92
C TRP A 67 2.87 -5.18 2.02
N SER A 68 3.73 -4.62 1.17
CA SER A 68 5.16 -4.94 1.23
C SER A 68 6.03 -3.81 0.73
N ARG A 69 7.28 -3.77 1.22
CA ARG A 69 8.33 -2.93 0.65
C ARG A 69 8.60 -3.37 -0.79
N GLN A 70 8.61 -2.42 -1.74
CA GLN A 70 9.13 -2.67 -3.07
C GLN A 70 10.61 -3.01 -2.92
N ARG A 71 11.00 -4.19 -3.39
CA ARG A 71 12.41 -4.51 -3.57
C ARG A 71 12.92 -3.61 -4.70
N GLN A 72 13.86 -2.72 -4.40
CA GLN A 72 14.72 -2.15 -5.42
C GLN A 72 15.43 -3.33 -6.09
N ARG A 73 15.31 -3.40 -7.41
CA ARG A 73 16.19 -4.22 -8.25
C ARG A 73 17.54 -3.51 -8.33
#